data_AF-A0A945GW21-F1
#
_entry.id   AF-A0A945GW21-F1
#
_cell.length_a   1.000
_cell.length_b   1.000
_cell.length_c   1.000
_cell.angle_alpha   90.00
_cell.angle_beta   90.00
_cell.angle_gamma   90.00
#
_symmetry.space_group_name_H-M   'P 1'
#
loop_
_entity.id
_entity.type
_entity.pdbx_description
1 polymer ?
#
loop_
_entity_poly.entity_id
_entity_poly.type
_entity_poly.pdbx_seq_one_letter_code
_entity_poly.pdbx_strand_id
1 'polypeptide(L)'
;MKISKKAAVVLTLGSLLTLGACQSTGGGSASSGPEDMVVARMAEGDVAAICSGGRDAISAASKAATTALAKAGKISGDFSAIGQAAGTAFYKAKCG
;
A
#
# COMPACT_ATOMS: atom_id res chain seq x y z
N MET A 1 18.90 50.16 -1.21
CA MET A 1 19.46 49.38 -0.07
C MET A 1 18.74 48.04 -0.06
N LYS A 2 19.37 46.95 -0.48
CA LYS A 2 20.29 46.05 0.25
C LYS A 2 19.54 44.82 0.81
N ILE A 3 20.12 43.66 0.53
CA ILE A 3 19.64 42.29 0.63
C ILE A 3 19.68 41.80 2.10
N SER A 4 18.88 40.77 2.41
CA SER A 4 19.18 39.65 3.33
C SER A 4 18.61 39.69 4.76
N LYS A 5 17.86 38.63 5.11
CA LYS A 5 18.22 37.74 6.23
C LYS A 5 17.54 36.37 6.11
N LYS A 6 18.38 35.34 5.99
CA LYS A 6 18.07 33.92 6.19
C LYS A 6 17.96 33.64 7.69
N ALA A 7 17.09 32.72 8.09
CA ALA A 7 17.26 31.92 9.29
C ALA A 7 16.80 30.50 8.98
N ALA A 8 17.76 29.58 9.04
CA ALA A 8 17.61 28.15 8.92
C ALA A 8 17.51 27.54 10.32
N VAL A 9 16.69 26.50 10.45
CA VAL A 9 16.73 25.40 11.45
C VAL A 9 15.68 24.42 10.89
N VAL A 10 16.01 23.36 10.13
CA VAL A 10 16.76 22.15 10.49
C VAL A 10 16.27 21.54 11.80
N LEU A 11 15.19 20.77 11.68
CA LEU A 11 14.85 19.69 12.59
C LEU A 11 14.85 18.40 11.78
N THR A 12 16.07 17.92 11.54
CA THR A 12 16.37 16.57 11.09
C THR A 12 16.54 15.71 12.35
N LEU A 13 15.50 14.98 12.72
CA LEU A 13 15.57 13.74 13.51
C LEU A 13 14.46 12.84 12.96
N GLY A 14 14.70 11.67 12.39
CA GLY A 14 15.90 10.85 12.46
C GLY A 14 15.47 9.39 12.55
N SER A 15 15.36 8.76 11.38
CA SER A 15 15.51 7.32 11.06
C SER A 15 15.08 7.22 9.59
N LEU A 16 15.94 7.37 8.57
CA LEU A 16 17.17 6.62 8.30
C LEU A 16 17.07 5.16 8.76
N LEU A 17 16.29 4.37 8.03
CA LEU A 17 16.57 2.95 7.83
C LEU A 17 16.16 2.58 6.40
N THR A 18 17.19 2.20 5.64
CA THR A 18 17.14 1.40 4.41
C THR A 18 16.82 2.14 3.11
N LEU A 19 17.91 2.70 2.57
CA LEU A 19 18.27 2.51 1.17
C LEU A 19 18.16 1.01 0.83
N GLY A 20 17.04 0.62 0.22
CA GLY A 20 16.76 -0.74 -0.26
C GLY A 20 16.33 -0.72 -1.72
N ALA A 21 17.19 -0.21 -2.61
CA ALA A 21 17.09 -0.55 -4.02
C ALA A 21 17.69 -1.97 -4.21
N CYS A 22 16.90 -3.02 -3.95
CA CYS A 22 17.15 -4.41 -4.36
C CYS A 22 16.03 -5.26 -3.73
N GLN A 23 15.11 -5.93 -4.41
CA GLN A 23 14.96 -6.28 -5.81
C GLN A 23 13.45 -6.26 -6.06
N SER A 24 13.02 -5.50 -7.07
CA SER A 24 11.72 -5.74 -7.70
C SER A 24 11.83 -7.00 -8.56
N THR A 25 12.19 -8.12 -7.94
CA THR A 25 12.26 -9.46 -8.53
C THR A 25 11.72 -10.45 -7.49
N GLY A 26 10.46 -10.25 -7.11
CA GLY A 26 9.59 -11.36 -6.75
C GLY A 26 9.11 -12.01 -8.05
N GLY A 27 10.03 -12.66 -8.77
CA GLY A 27 9.70 -13.56 -9.85
C GLY A 27 8.97 -14.75 -9.27
N GLY A 28 7.64 -14.73 -9.34
CA GLY A 28 6.79 -15.80 -8.84
C GLY A 28 5.38 -15.58 -9.33
N SER A 29 5.21 -15.74 -10.65
CA SER A 29 3.91 -15.76 -11.32
C SER A 29 3.06 -14.53 -11.02
N ALA A 30 3.28 -13.45 -11.78
CA ALA A 30 2.24 -12.42 -11.93
C ALA A 30 1.02 -13.07 -12.58
N SER A 31 0.25 -13.82 -11.79
CA SER A 31 -1.18 -13.85 -11.97
C SER A 31 -1.54 -12.37 -11.84
N SER A 32 -1.65 -11.68 -12.98
CA SER A 32 -2.11 -10.29 -13.04
C SER A 32 -3.61 -10.27 -12.75
N GLY A 33 -3.99 -10.99 -11.70
CA GLY A 33 -5.34 -11.18 -11.25
C GLY A 33 -5.78 -9.95 -10.49
N PRO A 34 -7.09 -9.79 -10.37
CA PRO A 34 -7.66 -8.63 -9.71
C PRO A 34 -7.26 -8.57 -8.22
N GLU A 35 -6.99 -9.70 -7.55
CA GLU A 35 -6.50 -9.70 -6.16
C GLU A 35 -5.12 -9.05 -5.98
N ASP A 36 -4.15 -9.34 -6.83
CA ASP A 36 -2.80 -8.77 -6.75
C ASP A 36 -2.83 -7.25 -6.95
N MET A 37 -3.68 -6.77 -7.85
CA MET A 37 -3.89 -5.34 -8.05
C MET A 37 -4.45 -4.67 -6.79
N VAL A 38 -5.39 -5.32 -6.10
CA VAL A 38 -5.96 -4.82 -4.85
C VAL A 38 -4.91 -4.82 -3.73
N VAL A 39 -4.09 -5.87 -3.62
CA VAL A 39 -2.99 -5.95 -2.64
C VAL A 39 -1.98 -4.83 -2.89
N ALA A 40 -1.56 -4.64 -4.14
CA ALA A 40 -0.67 -3.56 -4.53
C ALA A 40 -1.28 -2.20 -4.17
N ARG A 41 -2.57 -2.00 -4.46
CA ARG A 41 -3.28 -0.75 -4.14
C ARG A 41 -3.39 -0.50 -2.64
N MET A 42 -3.56 -1.53 -1.83
CA MET A 42 -3.52 -1.42 -0.37
C MET A 42 -2.11 -1.11 0.14
N ALA A 43 -1.08 -1.65 -0.50
CA ALA A 43 0.32 -1.41 -0.14
C ALA A 43 0.82 0.00 -0.49
N GLU A 44 0.12 0.73 -1.36
CA GLU A 44 0.33 2.16 -1.58
C GLU A 44 -0.20 3.03 -0.42
N GLY A 45 -1.08 2.48 0.43
CA GLY A 45 -1.63 3.14 1.60
C GLY A 45 -0.75 3.00 2.84
N ASP A 46 -1.27 3.44 3.99
CA ASP A 46 -0.56 3.33 5.27
C ASP A 46 -0.65 1.89 5.81
N VAL A 47 0.28 1.05 5.35
CA VAL A 47 0.33 -0.38 5.71
C VAL A 47 0.41 -0.58 7.22
N ALA A 48 1.17 0.25 7.92
CA ALA A 48 1.32 0.17 9.37
C ALA A 48 -0.03 0.40 10.07
N ALA A 49 -0.76 1.46 9.70
CA ALA A 49 -2.09 1.73 10.24
C ALA A 49 -3.10 0.62 9.88
N ILE A 50 -3.02 0.06 8.67
CA ILE A 50 -3.89 -1.05 8.25
C ILE A 50 -3.62 -2.30 9.09
N CYS A 51 -2.36 -2.66 9.31
CA CYS A 51 -1.99 -3.82 10.12
C CYS A 51 -2.32 -3.61 11.61
N SER A 52 -2.03 -2.42 12.16
CA SER A 52 -2.35 -2.09 13.55
C SER A 52 -3.86 -1.98 13.82
N GLY A 53 -4.65 -1.58 12.83
CA GLY A 53 -6.11 -1.58 12.90
C GLY A 53 -6.74 -2.98 12.80
N GLY A 54 -5.92 -4.01 12.56
CA GLY A 54 -6.35 -5.40 12.55
C GLY A 54 -7.28 -5.77 11.39
N ARG A 55 -8.07 -6.82 11.61
CA ARG A 55 -8.84 -7.49 10.55
C ARG A 55 -9.90 -6.59 9.90
N ASP A 56 -10.53 -5.71 10.68
CA ASP A 56 -11.51 -4.74 10.19
C ASP A 56 -10.86 -3.68 9.30
N ALA A 57 -9.71 -3.13 9.69
CA ALA A 57 -8.98 -2.15 8.90
C ALA A 57 -8.48 -2.75 7.57
N ILE A 58 -7.99 -3.99 7.60
CA ILE A 58 -7.60 -4.73 6.39
C ILE A 58 -8.81 -4.93 5.47
N SER A 59 -9.95 -5.37 6.01
CA SER A 59 -11.16 -5.57 5.21
C SER A 59 -11.67 -4.27 4.59
N ALA A 60 -11.65 -3.18 5.35
CA ALA A 60 -12.03 -1.85 4.86
C ALA A 60 -11.08 -1.36 3.75
N ALA A 61 -9.78 -1.50 3.96
CA ALA A 61 -8.77 -1.12 2.97
C ALA A 61 -8.87 -1.96 1.69
N SER A 62 -9.11 -3.28 1.80
CA SER A 62 -9.35 -4.14 0.63
C SER A 62 -10.62 -3.73 -0.12
N LYS A 63 -11.74 -3.51 0.57
CA LYS A 63 -12.98 -3.06 -0.08
C LYS A 63 -12.81 -1.73 -0.79
N ALA A 64 -12.10 -0.77 -0.17
CA ALA A 64 -11.82 0.52 -0.78
C ALA A 64 -10.94 0.38 -2.03
N ALA A 65 -9.87 -0.41 -1.95
CA ALA A 65 -8.97 -0.69 -3.07
C ALA A 65 -9.68 -1.41 -4.23
N THR A 66 -10.45 -2.47 -3.94
CA THR A 66 -11.28 -3.16 -4.94
C THR A 66 -12.29 -2.21 -5.58
N THR A 67 -12.99 -1.40 -4.80
CA THR A 67 -13.96 -0.44 -5.34
C THR A 67 -13.30 0.60 -6.23
N ALA A 68 -12.13 1.11 -5.85
CA ALA A 68 -11.37 2.07 -6.66
C ALA A 68 -10.94 1.45 -8.00
N LEU A 69 -10.44 0.21 -7.98
CA LEU A 69 -10.02 -0.50 -9.19
C LEU A 69 -11.21 -0.88 -10.08
N ALA A 70 -12.33 -1.29 -9.50
CA ALA A 70 -13.57 -1.57 -10.23
C ALA A 70 -14.10 -0.31 -10.92
N LYS A 71 -14.11 0.83 -10.22
CA LYS A 71 -14.47 2.14 -10.80
C LYS A 71 -13.53 2.58 -11.91
N ALA A 72 -12.25 2.24 -11.81
CA ALA A 72 -11.26 2.50 -12.84
C ALA A 72 -11.33 1.50 -14.02
N GLY A 73 -12.24 0.51 -13.98
CA GLY A 73 -12.32 -0.55 -14.99
C GLY A 73 -11.10 -1.46 -15.04
N LYS A 74 -10.30 -1.50 -13.97
CA LYS A 74 -9.05 -2.25 -13.87
C LYS A 74 -9.28 -3.71 -13.47
N ILE A 75 -10.38 -3.99 -12.76
CA ILE A 75 -10.78 -5.31 -12.32
C ILE A 75 -12.24 -5.55 -12.66
N SER A 76 -12.59 -6.81 -12.92
CA SER A 76 -13.94 -7.26 -13.25
C SER A 76 -14.22 -8.60 -12.58
N GLY A 77 -15.49 -8.89 -12.31
CA GLY A 77 -15.91 -10.14 -11.67
C GLY A 77 -16.41 -9.94 -10.24
N ASP A 78 -16.17 -10.94 -9.38
CA ASP A 78 -16.73 -10.97 -8.03
C ASP A 78 -15.91 -10.13 -7.05
N PHE A 79 -16.22 -8.84 -6.97
CA PHE A 79 -15.46 -7.87 -6.18
C PHE A 79 -15.36 -8.25 -4.69
N SER A 80 -16.38 -8.91 -4.14
CA SER A 80 -16.34 -9.38 -2.75
C SER A 80 -15.31 -10.47 -2.54
N ALA A 81 -15.29 -11.49 -3.40
CA ALA A 81 -14.30 -12.57 -3.33
C ALA A 81 -12.88 -12.03 -3.56
N ILE A 82 -12.71 -11.15 -4.56
CA ILE A 82 -11.44 -10.50 -4.88
C ILE A 82 -10.92 -9.71 -3.67
N GLY A 83 -11.77 -8.87 -3.06
CA GLY A 83 -11.38 -8.08 -1.89
C GLY A 83 -11.02 -8.94 -0.67
N GLN A 84 -11.72 -10.05 -0.44
CA GLN A 84 -11.40 -10.97 0.65
C GLN A 84 -10.09 -11.73 0.43
N ALA A 85 -9.87 -12.24 -0.78
CA ALA A 85 -8.63 -12.91 -1.17
C ALA A 85 -7.45 -11.94 -1.06
N ALA A 86 -7.60 -10.72 -1.59
CA ALA A 86 -6.59 -9.67 -1.52
C ALA A 86 -6.29 -9.24 -0.08
N GLY A 87 -7.30 -9.03 0.77
CA GLY A 87 -7.06 -8.66 2.17
C GLY A 87 -6.32 -9.75 2.95
N THR A 88 -6.64 -11.01 2.69
CA THR A 88 -5.93 -12.16 3.28
C THR A 88 -4.48 -12.24 2.79
N ALA A 89 -4.26 -12.05 1.49
CA ALA A 89 -2.93 -12.04 0.90
C ALA A 89 -2.09 -10.86 1.42
N PHE A 90 -2.68 -9.67 1.49
CA PHE A 90 -2.06 -8.48 2.05
C PHE A 90 -1.64 -8.70 3.50
N TYR A 91 -2.53 -9.23 4.33
CA TYR A 91 -2.21 -9.54 5.73
C TYR A 91 -1.02 -10.48 5.82
N LYS A 92 -1.04 -11.60 5.10
CA LYS A 92 0.06 -12.58 5.09
C LYS A 92 1.38 -11.99 4.57
N ALA A 93 1.32 -11.06 3.61
CA ALA A 93 2.50 -10.49 2.99
C ALA A 93 3.07 -9.26 3.72
N LYS A 94 2.25 -8.54 4.48
CA LYS A 94 2.61 -7.22 5.05
C LYS A 94 2.43 -7.10 6.57
N CYS A 95 1.51 -7.86 7.17
CA CYS A 95 1.15 -7.75 8.58
C CYS A 95 1.49 -8.98 9.42
N GLY A 96 1.67 -10.14 8.78
CA GLY A 96 1.98 -11.43 9.42
C GLY A 96 3.44 -11.58 9.81
#